data_AF-A0A0Q6H4B2-F1
#
_entry.id   AF-A0A0Q6H4B2-F1
#
_cell.length_a   1.000
_cell.length_b   1.000
_cell.length_c   1.000
_cell.angle_alpha   90.00
_cell.angle_beta   90.00
_cell.angle_gamma   90.00
#
_symmetry.space_group_name_H-M   'P 1'
#
loop_
_entity.id
_entity.type
_entity.pdbx_description
1 polymer ?
#
loop_
_entity_poly.entity_id
_entity_poly.type
_entity_poly.pdbx_seq_one_letter_code
_entity_poly.pdbx_strand_id
1 'polypeptide(L)'
;MTQETKLWHAGMTSWTRAASVSKLQLSFPEAPTDQQRNVLDPSLAGPWPRLWARLLDVYILTVVIGGAVVVLAEFYLPSLFFKLVSLPSVALDVLFLPLASVATALMMRVTGTTIGKALVGIKVQNLSGANTLFFLLRREFKVWIFGLGFGIPLINLLTMINQHQQMSKKGSADYDQGVARVTGGSSQTRSTVAAIAFAAVFASVWYLGTVEESAQRDVKITQDWINPATGDNTFISKAWVFKDLESEFGSAFYFSSDQLLAEMVLGYEPLDQDGIDPLAYGEALQEAISDELRVTSEWKPVEVAGVKAMRAAAVHKTATDVNVEITVSIMGKSAWRLLVYVSGRPTDKFIEGKAAAQSLFSTIKDINVPTDLPCEGGRCV
;
A
#
# COMPACT_ATOMS: atom_id res chain seq x y z
N MET A 1 13.75 12.67 68.84
CA MET A 1 14.09 13.24 70.17
C MET A 1 12.87 13.11 71.06
N THR A 2 13.00 12.46 72.22
CA THR A 2 11.91 12.39 73.21
C THR A 2 11.76 13.76 73.89
N GLN A 3 10.54 14.12 74.32
CA GLN A 3 10.24 15.43 74.92
C GLN A 3 11.06 15.74 76.19
N GLU A 4 11.67 14.71 76.79
CA GLU A 4 12.49 14.83 78.00
C GLU A 4 13.98 15.09 77.73
N THR A 5 14.42 15.07 76.48
CA THR A 5 15.82 15.31 76.12
C THR A 5 16.23 16.72 76.56
N LYS A 6 17.29 16.85 77.38
CA LYS A 6 17.83 18.15 77.81
C LYS A 6 18.86 18.64 76.78
N LEU A 7 18.82 19.94 76.49
CA LEU A 7 19.71 20.61 75.55
C LEU A 7 20.35 21.82 76.21
N TRP A 8 21.60 22.07 75.86
CA TRP A 8 22.38 23.22 76.30
C TRP A 8 23.26 23.71 75.15
N HIS A 9 23.42 25.03 75.03
CA HIS A 9 24.41 25.64 74.15
C HIS A 9 25.07 26.82 74.87
N ALA A 10 26.21 27.29 74.36
CA ALA A 10 27.08 28.30 74.99
C ALA A 10 26.43 29.67 75.30
N GLY A 11 25.15 29.88 74.96
CA GLY A 11 24.36 31.07 75.29
C GLY A 11 23.21 30.81 76.28
N MET A 12 23.10 29.61 76.85
CA MET A 12 22.07 29.24 77.82
C MET A 12 22.64 29.21 79.25
N THR A 13 21.89 29.75 80.19
CA THR A 13 22.27 29.80 81.62
C THR A 13 22.08 28.47 82.35
N SER A 14 21.32 27.53 81.79
CA SER A 14 21.10 26.19 82.35
C SER A 14 20.61 25.20 81.29
N TRP A 15 20.73 23.89 81.57
CA TRP A 15 20.12 22.85 80.74
C TRP A 15 18.60 23.01 80.68
N THR A 16 18.07 23.23 79.48
CA THR A 16 16.63 23.36 79.23
C THR A 16 16.09 22.13 78.51
N ARG A 17 14.83 21.78 78.75
CA ARG A 17 14.18 20.67 78.03
C ARG A 17 14.03 21.06 76.56
N ALA A 18 14.24 20.12 75.65
CA ALA A 18 14.08 20.34 74.22
C ALA A 18 12.69 20.88 73.87
N ALA A 19 11.65 20.44 74.59
CA ALA A 19 10.27 20.89 74.41
C ALA A 19 10.04 22.38 74.76
N SER A 20 10.86 23.00 75.61
CA SER A 20 10.70 24.40 76.01
C SER A 20 11.47 25.38 75.11
N VAL A 21 12.22 24.88 74.13
CA VAL A 21 12.99 25.72 73.20
C VAL A 21 12.15 25.94 71.95
N SER A 22 11.51 27.11 71.82
CA SER A 22 10.64 27.45 70.69
C SER A 22 11.33 27.34 69.33
N LYS A 23 12.65 27.56 69.25
CA LYS A 23 13.45 27.36 68.03
C LYS A 23 13.49 25.91 67.52
N LEU A 24 13.10 24.93 68.34
CA LEU A 24 13.04 23.51 67.98
C LEU A 24 11.61 23.04 67.69
N GLN A 25 10.62 23.93 67.74
CA GLN A 25 9.31 23.67 67.16
C GLN A 25 9.42 23.73 65.64
N LEU A 26 9.93 22.65 65.05
CA LEU A 26 9.88 22.42 63.62
C LEU A 26 8.43 22.11 63.26
N SER A 27 7.73 23.09 62.68
CA SER A 27 6.47 22.84 61.99
C SER A 27 6.78 22.06 60.73
N PHE A 28 6.59 20.74 60.76
CA PHE A 28 6.56 19.97 59.53
C PHE A 28 5.26 20.30 58.81
N PRO A 29 5.28 20.64 57.50
CA PRO A 29 4.06 20.73 56.75
C PRO A 29 3.33 19.40 56.87
N GLU A 30 2.02 19.49 57.14
CA GLU A 30 1.15 18.34 57.30
C GLU A 30 1.26 17.46 56.05
N ALA A 31 1.33 16.14 56.23
CA ALA A 31 1.50 15.22 55.10
C ALA A 31 0.39 15.51 54.07
N PRO A 32 0.73 15.64 52.77
CA PRO A 32 -0.26 15.98 51.77
C PRO A 32 -1.41 14.98 51.83
N THR A 33 -2.63 15.51 51.83
CA THR A 33 -3.86 14.71 51.79
C THR A 33 -3.85 13.80 50.56
N ASP A 34 -4.57 12.67 50.59
CA ASP A 34 -4.61 11.73 49.44
C ASP A 34 -5.04 12.40 48.13
N GLN A 35 -5.84 13.47 48.21
CA GLN A 35 -6.18 14.31 47.05
C GLN A 35 -4.96 15.06 46.50
N GLN A 36 -4.10 15.63 47.36
CA GLN A 36 -2.86 16.29 46.94
C GLN A 36 -1.80 15.29 46.45
N ARG A 37 -1.74 14.08 47.00
CA ARG A 37 -0.85 13.01 46.48
C ARG A 37 -1.23 12.58 45.06
N ASN A 38 -2.53 12.44 44.78
CA ASN A 38 -3.02 12.11 43.43
C ASN A 38 -2.78 13.22 42.40
N VAL A 39 -2.63 14.48 42.84
CA VAL A 39 -2.23 15.61 41.98
C VAL A 39 -0.72 15.58 41.69
N LEU A 40 0.09 15.04 42.61
CA LEU A 40 1.55 14.97 42.49
C LEU A 40 2.04 13.75 41.70
N ASP A 41 1.38 12.59 41.83
CA ASP A 41 1.69 11.37 41.07
C ASP A 41 0.62 11.09 40.01
N PRO A 42 0.90 11.28 38.71
CA PRO A 42 -0.10 11.08 37.67
C PRO A 42 -0.53 9.61 37.60
N SER A 43 -1.84 9.37 37.59
CA SER A 43 -2.43 8.03 37.57
C SER A 43 -1.89 7.17 36.44
N LEU A 44 -1.61 5.90 36.73
CA LEU A 44 -1.20 4.92 35.73
C LEU A 44 -2.33 4.70 34.72
N ALA A 45 -1.99 4.72 33.43
CA ALA A 45 -2.96 4.45 32.38
C ALA A 45 -3.37 2.97 32.40
N GLY A 46 -4.68 2.71 32.44
CA GLY A 46 -5.26 1.37 32.37
C GLY A 46 -5.04 0.67 31.01
N PRO A 47 -5.41 -0.62 30.91
CA PRO A 47 -5.09 -1.44 29.73
C PRO A 47 -5.84 -1.00 28.45
N TRP A 48 -7.14 -0.70 28.55
CA TRP A 48 -7.95 -0.25 27.40
C TRP A 48 -7.46 1.04 26.74
N PRO A 49 -7.17 2.12 27.50
CA PRO A 49 -6.52 3.31 26.96
C PRO A 49 -5.27 3.03 26.11
N ARG A 50 -4.38 2.16 26.62
CA ARG A 50 -3.13 1.83 25.92
C ARG A 50 -3.39 1.00 24.67
N LEU A 51 -4.35 0.06 24.73
CA LEU A 51 -4.74 -0.79 23.62
C LEU A 51 -5.27 0.05 22.44
N TRP A 52 -6.26 0.91 22.68
CA TRP A 52 -6.90 1.70 21.63
C TRP A 52 -5.95 2.74 21.04
N ALA A 53 -5.16 3.42 21.89
CA ALA A 53 -4.13 4.32 21.39
C ALA A 53 -3.15 3.59 20.46
N ARG A 54 -2.74 2.37 20.83
CA ARG A 54 -1.81 1.56 20.04
C ARG A 54 -2.42 1.11 18.71
N LEU A 55 -3.62 0.55 18.73
CA LEU A 55 -4.31 0.10 17.52
C LEU A 55 -4.51 1.26 16.54
N LEU A 56 -4.96 2.41 17.04
CA LEU A 56 -5.17 3.59 16.22
C LEU A 56 -3.85 4.11 15.62
N ASP A 57 -2.78 4.23 16.44
CA ASP A 57 -1.46 4.67 15.96
C ASP A 57 -0.92 3.75 14.86
N VAL A 58 -0.98 2.42 15.09
CA VAL A 58 -0.46 1.42 14.14
C VAL A 58 -1.24 1.50 12.84
N TYR A 59 -2.57 1.46 12.88
CA TYR A 59 -3.39 1.46 11.66
C TYR A 59 -3.28 2.75 10.87
N ILE A 60 -3.30 3.90 11.52
CA ILE A 60 -3.13 5.19 10.81
C ILE A 60 -1.76 5.22 10.13
N LEU A 61 -0.69 4.86 10.85
CA LEU A 61 0.66 4.95 10.30
C LEU A 61 0.92 3.90 9.22
N THR A 62 0.42 2.67 9.35
CA THR A 62 0.56 1.67 8.28
C THR A 62 -0.22 2.07 7.04
N VAL A 63 -1.44 2.59 7.16
CA VAL A 63 -2.23 3.09 6.02
C VAL A 63 -1.55 4.28 5.35
N VAL A 64 -1.08 5.27 6.13
CA VAL A 64 -0.43 6.46 5.58
C VAL A 64 0.89 6.12 4.90
N ILE A 65 1.74 5.30 5.53
CA ILE A 65 3.04 4.91 4.97
C ILE A 65 2.85 3.98 3.78
N GLY A 66 2.03 2.94 3.92
CA GLY A 66 1.75 1.97 2.87
C GLY A 66 1.11 2.64 1.65
N GLY A 67 0.09 3.47 1.86
CA GLY A 67 -0.56 4.24 0.80
C GLY A 67 0.41 5.20 0.10
N ALA A 68 1.23 5.93 0.85
CA ALA A 68 2.25 6.78 0.24
C ALA A 68 3.26 5.97 -0.59
N VAL A 69 3.71 4.81 -0.10
CA VAL A 69 4.63 3.94 -0.84
C VAL A 69 3.98 3.40 -2.11
N VAL A 70 2.73 2.96 -2.07
CA VAL A 70 2.01 2.44 -3.24
C VAL A 70 1.81 3.54 -4.28
N VAL A 71 1.34 4.73 -3.88
CA VAL A 71 1.16 5.87 -4.78
C VAL A 71 2.49 6.29 -5.42
N LEU A 72 3.56 6.40 -4.63
CA LEU A 72 4.88 6.73 -5.17
C LEU A 72 5.42 5.62 -6.09
N ALA A 73 5.14 4.36 -5.79
CA ALA A 73 5.54 3.24 -6.64
C ALA A 73 4.78 3.27 -7.97
N GLU A 74 3.49 3.56 -7.98
CA GLU A 74 2.68 3.67 -9.20
C GLU A 74 3.25 4.73 -10.15
N PHE A 75 3.56 5.93 -9.64
CA PHE A 75 4.04 7.04 -10.48
C PHE A 75 5.51 6.93 -10.90
N TYR A 76 6.38 6.40 -10.04
CA TYR A 76 7.83 6.48 -10.26
C TYR A 76 8.53 5.12 -10.40
N LEU A 77 7.93 4.03 -9.92
CA LEU A 77 8.53 2.70 -9.91
C LEU A 77 7.48 1.61 -10.24
N PRO A 78 6.89 1.57 -11.46
CA PRO A 78 5.80 0.65 -11.80
C PRO A 78 6.13 -0.83 -11.54
N SER A 79 7.38 -1.23 -11.76
CA SER A 79 7.85 -2.58 -11.40
C SER A 79 7.80 -2.90 -9.90
N LEU A 80 8.02 -1.93 -9.02
CA LEU A 80 7.82 -2.08 -7.57
C LEU A 80 6.33 -2.13 -7.23
N PHE A 81 5.53 -1.27 -7.86
CA PHE A 81 4.07 -1.25 -7.67
C PHE A 81 3.48 -2.64 -7.90
N PHE A 82 3.75 -3.28 -9.05
CA PHE A 82 3.23 -4.62 -9.34
C PHE A 82 3.68 -5.68 -8.34
N LYS A 83 4.93 -5.59 -7.85
CA LYS A 83 5.40 -6.49 -6.79
C LYS A 83 4.61 -6.27 -5.50
N LEU A 84 4.38 -5.02 -5.10
CA LEU A 84 3.65 -4.70 -3.87
C LEU A 84 2.19 -5.13 -3.95
N VAL A 85 1.45 -4.80 -5.01
CA VAL A 85 0.03 -5.17 -5.13
C VAL A 85 -0.19 -6.67 -5.36
N SER A 86 0.85 -7.39 -5.81
CA SER A 86 0.80 -8.86 -5.90
C SER A 86 0.99 -9.59 -4.56
N LEU A 87 1.47 -8.90 -3.53
CA LEU A 87 1.64 -9.49 -2.20
C LEU A 87 0.28 -9.63 -1.49
N PRO A 88 0.06 -10.72 -0.72
CA PRO A 88 -1.09 -10.79 0.16
C PRO A 88 -1.12 -9.61 1.14
N SER A 89 -2.31 -9.09 1.45
CA SER A 89 -2.49 -7.97 2.39
C SER A 89 -1.77 -8.17 3.73
N VAL A 90 -1.82 -9.39 4.28
CA VAL A 90 -1.10 -9.75 5.52
C VAL A 90 0.42 -9.59 5.39
N ALA A 91 0.99 -9.86 4.21
CA ALA A 91 2.42 -9.68 3.98
C ALA A 91 2.79 -8.18 3.92
N LEU A 92 1.93 -7.34 3.34
CA LEU A 92 2.10 -5.89 3.33
C LEU A 92 2.01 -5.31 4.76
N ASP A 93 1.06 -5.78 5.56
CA ASP A 93 0.94 -5.36 6.96
C ASP A 93 2.21 -5.68 7.76
N VAL A 94 2.73 -6.90 7.62
CA VAL A 94 3.99 -7.32 8.28
C VAL A 94 5.18 -6.51 7.77
N LEU A 95 5.21 -6.15 6.48
CA LEU A 95 6.28 -5.36 5.87
C LEU A 95 6.28 -3.91 6.34
N PHE A 96 5.10 -3.28 6.45
CA PHE A 96 4.97 -1.87 6.82
C PHE A 96 4.94 -1.62 8.34
N LEU A 97 4.66 -2.65 9.15
CA LEU A 97 4.59 -2.51 10.60
C LEU A 97 5.90 -2.02 11.26
N PRO A 98 7.10 -2.47 10.88
CA PRO A 98 8.36 -1.91 11.38
C PRO A 98 8.54 -0.43 11.03
N LEU A 99 8.17 -0.03 9.81
CA LEU A 99 8.20 1.35 9.35
C LEU A 99 7.26 2.23 10.19
N ALA A 100 6.03 1.75 10.44
CA ALA A 100 5.08 2.41 11.33
C ALA A 100 5.61 2.54 12.78
N SER A 101 6.33 1.53 13.28
CA SER A 101 6.94 1.55 14.62
C SER A 101 8.04 2.61 14.73
N VAL A 102 8.90 2.74 13.71
CA VAL A 102 9.92 3.80 13.62
C VAL A 102 9.25 5.17 13.52
N ALA A 103 8.24 5.32 12.67
CA ALA A 103 7.47 6.56 12.54
C ALA A 103 6.79 6.96 13.86
N THR A 104 6.27 6.00 14.63
CA THR A 104 5.70 6.22 15.96
C THR A 104 6.76 6.80 16.92
N ALA A 105 7.97 6.21 16.94
CA ALA A 105 9.06 6.70 17.78
C ALA A 105 9.51 8.12 17.40
N LEU A 106 9.59 8.42 16.10
CA LEU A 106 9.92 9.75 15.60
C LEU A 106 8.83 10.77 15.94
N MET A 107 7.55 10.42 15.75
CA MET A 107 6.42 11.26 16.12
C MET A 107 6.43 11.61 17.63
N MET A 108 6.68 10.62 18.49
CA MET A 108 6.83 10.84 19.93
C MET A 108 8.06 11.70 20.26
N ARG A 109 9.17 11.57 19.53
CA ARG A 109 10.37 12.38 19.76
C ARG A 109 10.15 13.86 19.45
N VAL A 110 9.37 14.16 18.41
CA VAL A 110 9.10 15.52 17.94
C VAL A 110 7.95 16.16 18.73
N THR A 111 6.84 15.44 18.90
CA THR A 111 5.60 16.00 19.48
C THR A 111 5.40 15.65 20.96
N GLY A 112 6.18 14.72 21.51
CA GLY A 112 5.99 14.19 22.86
C GLY A 112 4.81 13.22 23.00
N THR A 113 4.07 12.95 21.93
CA THR A 113 2.90 12.04 21.92
C THR A 113 2.69 11.41 20.54
N THR A 114 1.59 10.69 20.36
CA THR A 114 1.09 10.24 19.06
C THR A 114 -0.40 10.56 18.94
N ILE A 115 -0.98 10.39 17.76
CA ILE A 115 -2.41 10.67 17.51
C ILE A 115 -3.30 9.89 18.49
N GLY A 116 -3.12 8.58 18.58
CA GLY A 116 -3.89 7.73 19.47
C GLY A 116 -3.65 8.03 20.95
N LYS A 117 -2.39 8.25 21.34
CA LYS A 117 -2.06 8.60 22.74
C LYS A 117 -2.62 9.96 23.14
N ALA A 118 -2.61 10.93 22.24
CA ALA A 118 -3.22 12.24 22.45
C ALA A 118 -4.74 12.15 22.58
N LEU A 119 -5.40 11.37 21.73
CA LEU A 119 -6.85 11.16 21.75
C LEU A 119 -7.30 10.57 23.10
N VAL A 120 -6.60 9.53 23.55
CA VAL A 120 -6.88 8.83 24.80
C VAL A 120 -6.39 9.60 26.04
N GLY A 121 -5.34 10.42 25.91
CA GLY A 121 -4.82 11.24 27.00
C GLY A 121 -3.74 10.60 27.85
N ILE A 122 -2.94 9.75 27.23
CA ILE A 122 -1.84 9.04 27.89
C ILE A 122 -0.50 9.55 27.38
N LYS A 123 0.52 9.51 28.23
CA LYS A 123 1.89 9.91 27.89
C LYS A 123 2.87 8.85 28.36
N VAL A 124 3.94 8.67 27.59
CA VAL A 124 5.04 7.77 27.93
C VAL A 124 6.13 8.59 28.60
N GLN A 125 6.49 8.21 29.81
CA GLN A 125 7.60 8.79 30.57
C GLN A 125 8.79 7.84 30.51
N ASN A 126 9.96 8.38 30.13
CA ASN A 126 11.21 7.65 30.12
C ASN A 126 11.78 7.60 31.54
N LEU A 127 11.94 6.39 32.09
CA LEU A 127 12.56 6.18 33.41
C LEU A 127 14.03 5.74 33.31
N SER A 128 14.50 5.39 32.11
CA SER A 128 15.81 4.77 31.90
C SER A 128 16.99 5.75 31.91
N GLY A 129 16.73 7.06 31.89
CA GLY A 129 17.77 8.10 31.76
C GLY A 129 18.49 8.13 30.41
N ALA A 130 18.19 7.20 29.50
CA ALA A 130 18.79 7.11 28.17
C ALA A 130 18.30 8.24 27.24
N ASN A 131 19.03 8.48 26.14
CA ASN A 131 18.59 9.37 25.07
C ASN A 131 17.16 9.03 24.62
N THR A 132 16.29 10.03 24.58
CA THR A 132 14.85 9.86 24.33
C THR A 132 14.56 9.13 23.02
N LEU A 133 15.29 9.41 21.93
CA LEU A 133 15.03 8.74 20.65
C LEU A 133 15.42 7.26 20.71
N PHE A 134 16.60 6.95 21.24
CA PHE A 134 17.05 5.56 21.36
C PHE A 134 16.15 4.74 22.29
N PHE A 135 15.70 5.34 23.40
CA PHE A 135 14.70 4.75 24.29
C PHE A 135 13.40 4.43 23.54
N LEU A 136 12.85 5.38 22.78
CA LEU A 136 11.60 5.20 22.04
C LEU A 136 11.74 4.12 20.96
N LEU A 137 12.83 4.13 20.17
CA LEU A 137 13.08 3.11 19.15
C LEU A 137 13.21 1.71 19.76
N ARG A 138 14.00 1.56 20.83
CA ARG A 138 14.15 0.27 21.52
C ARG A 138 12.83 -0.22 22.12
N ARG A 139 12.04 0.71 22.66
CA ARG A 139 10.71 0.40 23.20
C ARG A 139 9.76 -0.05 22.08
N GLU A 140 9.68 0.67 20.97
CA GLU A 140 8.82 0.31 19.85
C GLU A 140 9.24 -1.03 19.20
N PHE A 141 10.54 -1.32 19.14
CA PHE A 141 11.02 -2.64 18.73
C PHE A 141 10.55 -3.77 19.66
N LYS A 142 10.60 -3.57 20.99
CA LYS A 142 10.04 -4.54 21.95
C LYS A 142 8.53 -4.67 21.80
N VAL A 143 7.82 -3.58 21.53
CA VAL A 143 6.36 -3.61 21.28
C VAL A 143 6.05 -4.43 20.04
N TRP A 144 6.81 -4.27 18.96
CA TRP A 144 6.62 -5.05 17.74
C TRP A 144 6.73 -6.57 17.98
N ILE A 145 7.70 -7.00 18.80
CA ILE A 145 7.90 -8.42 19.13
C ILE A 145 6.89 -8.91 20.17
N PHE A 146 6.86 -8.30 21.36
CA PHE A 146 6.14 -8.81 22.53
C PHE A 146 4.71 -8.27 22.67
N GLY A 147 4.41 -7.16 22.00
CA GLY A 147 3.09 -6.54 22.01
C GLY A 147 2.25 -6.87 20.78
N LEU A 148 2.90 -7.03 19.61
CA LEU A 148 2.22 -7.23 18.33
C LEU A 148 2.53 -8.58 17.67
N GLY A 149 3.45 -9.40 18.20
CA GLY A 149 3.75 -10.72 17.65
C GLY A 149 4.19 -10.67 16.18
N PHE A 150 5.02 -9.68 15.82
CA PHE A 150 5.43 -9.36 14.44
C PHE A 150 4.31 -8.90 13.49
N GLY A 151 3.08 -8.70 13.98
CA GLY A 151 1.92 -8.37 13.17
C GLY A 151 1.20 -9.60 12.59
N ILE A 152 1.63 -10.82 12.95
CA ILE A 152 0.98 -12.05 12.49
C ILE A 152 -0.38 -12.17 13.19
N PRO A 153 -1.54 -12.22 12.49
CA PRO A 153 -2.86 -11.98 13.08
C PRO A 153 -3.17 -12.78 14.36
N LEU A 154 -2.97 -14.10 14.34
CA LEU A 154 -3.25 -14.96 15.51
C LEU A 154 -2.25 -14.72 16.65
N ILE A 155 -0.97 -14.55 16.34
CA ILE A 155 0.07 -14.31 17.34
C ILE A 155 -0.13 -12.92 17.97
N ASN A 156 -0.42 -11.92 17.14
CA ASN A 156 -0.76 -10.56 17.55
C ASN A 156 -1.90 -10.58 18.58
N LEU A 157 -3.02 -11.23 18.27
CA LEU A 157 -4.16 -11.34 19.19
C LEU A 157 -3.75 -11.97 20.54
N LEU A 158 -3.01 -13.08 20.52
CA LEU A 158 -2.53 -13.74 21.74
C LEU A 158 -1.60 -12.81 22.55
N THR A 159 -0.69 -12.10 21.89
CA THR A 159 0.21 -11.15 22.56
C THR A 159 -0.57 -9.99 23.16
N MET A 160 -1.56 -9.42 22.47
CA MET A 160 -2.39 -8.33 22.98
C MET A 160 -3.22 -8.77 24.20
N ILE A 161 -3.82 -9.97 24.16
CA ILE A 161 -4.55 -10.55 25.31
C ILE A 161 -3.60 -10.73 26.49
N ASN A 162 -2.41 -11.29 26.27
CA ASN A 162 -1.42 -11.48 27.33
C ASN A 162 -0.99 -10.13 27.93
N GLN A 163 -0.72 -9.11 27.11
CA GLN A 163 -0.35 -7.78 27.60
C GLN A 163 -1.50 -7.15 28.40
N HIS A 164 -2.76 -7.30 27.97
CA HIS A 164 -3.92 -6.83 28.73
C HIS A 164 -3.99 -7.48 30.12
N GLN A 165 -3.82 -8.81 30.20
CA GLN A 165 -3.83 -9.53 31.47
C GLN A 165 -2.66 -9.11 32.37
N GLN A 166 -1.46 -8.96 31.82
CA GLN A 166 -0.29 -8.54 32.59
C GLN A 166 -0.42 -7.12 33.11
N MET A 167 -0.94 -6.20 32.31
CA MET A 167 -1.25 -4.85 32.76
C MET A 167 -2.28 -4.83 33.89
N SER A 168 -3.31 -5.68 33.81
CA SER A 168 -4.33 -5.78 34.84
C SER A 168 -3.78 -6.35 36.16
N LYS A 169 -2.77 -7.24 36.10
CA LYS A 169 -2.17 -7.87 37.28
C LYS A 169 -0.99 -7.10 37.87
N LYS A 170 -0.11 -6.55 37.03
CA LYS A 170 1.20 -5.97 37.39
C LYS A 170 1.27 -4.44 37.21
N GLY A 171 0.27 -3.82 36.58
CA GLY A 171 0.26 -2.37 36.29
C GLY A 171 1.19 -1.91 35.15
N SER A 172 1.97 -2.82 34.56
CA SER A 172 2.90 -2.53 33.47
C SER A 172 2.91 -3.64 32.40
N ALA A 173 3.05 -3.24 31.14
CA ALA A 173 3.31 -4.15 30.03
C ALA A 173 4.78 -4.60 30.02
N ASP A 174 5.09 -5.76 29.42
CA ASP A 174 6.45 -6.33 29.42
C ASP A 174 7.48 -5.41 28.77
N TYR A 175 7.09 -4.75 27.69
CA TYR A 175 7.95 -3.81 26.97
C TYR A 175 8.18 -2.49 27.72
N ASP A 176 7.40 -2.20 28.77
CA ASP A 176 7.52 -1.01 29.62
C ASP A 176 8.22 -1.29 30.97
N GLN A 177 8.27 -2.56 31.41
CA GLN A 177 8.79 -2.94 32.74
C GLN A 177 10.19 -2.38 33.01
N GLY A 178 10.31 -1.60 34.10
CA GLY A 178 11.57 -1.04 34.58
C GLY A 178 12.18 0.09 33.73
N VAL A 179 11.59 0.43 32.58
CA VAL A 179 12.18 1.40 31.63
C VAL A 179 11.24 2.53 31.24
N ALA A 180 9.93 2.28 31.27
CA ALA A 180 8.91 3.25 30.88
C ALA A 180 7.75 3.25 31.87
N ARG A 181 7.16 4.43 32.09
CA ARG A 181 5.89 4.55 32.79
C ARG A 181 4.90 5.24 31.90
N VAL A 182 3.70 4.69 31.76
CA VAL A 182 2.64 5.33 30.98
C VAL A 182 1.59 5.86 31.94
N THR A 183 1.46 7.17 31.95
CA THR A 183 0.59 7.91 32.87
C THR A 183 -0.41 8.73 32.08
N GLY A 184 -1.54 9.09 32.70
CA GLY A 184 -2.51 9.98 32.09
C GLY A 184 -3.93 9.82 32.63
N GLY A 185 -4.69 10.91 32.56
CA GLY A 185 -6.11 10.97 32.93
C GLY A 185 -7.01 10.52 31.79
N SER A 186 -6.82 9.31 31.30
CA SER A 186 -7.74 8.73 30.32
C SER A 186 -9.08 8.44 30.99
N SER A 187 -10.14 9.07 30.50
CA SER A 187 -11.51 8.72 30.88
C SER A 187 -12.03 7.57 30.02
N GLN A 188 -13.10 6.91 30.48
CA GLN A 188 -13.82 5.93 29.69
C GLN A 188 -14.32 6.53 28.37
N THR A 189 -14.77 7.78 28.38
CA THR A 189 -15.22 8.50 27.18
C THR A 189 -14.13 8.64 26.13
N ARG A 190 -12.91 9.05 26.51
CA ARG A 190 -11.78 9.17 25.58
C ARG A 190 -11.35 7.82 25.01
N SER A 191 -11.46 6.77 25.81
CA SER A 191 -11.17 5.40 25.36
C SER A 191 -12.21 4.91 24.35
N THR A 192 -13.50 5.20 24.59
CA THR A 192 -14.59 4.90 23.65
C THR A 192 -14.43 5.67 22.34
N VAL A 193 -14.08 6.97 22.40
CA VAL A 193 -13.83 7.77 21.20
C VAL A 193 -12.67 7.18 20.38
N ALA A 194 -11.58 6.77 21.02
CA ALA A 194 -10.48 6.11 20.32
C ALA A 194 -10.86 4.75 19.71
N ALA A 195 -11.70 3.98 20.39
CA ALA A 195 -12.23 2.72 19.85
C ALA A 195 -13.12 2.95 18.61
N ILE A 196 -13.99 3.97 18.63
CA ILE A 196 -14.83 4.36 17.49
C ILE A 196 -13.95 4.86 16.34
N ALA A 197 -12.95 5.71 16.62
CA ALA A 197 -12.02 6.19 15.61
C ALA A 197 -11.26 5.03 14.95
N PHE A 198 -10.80 4.06 15.74
CA PHE A 198 -10.19 2.84 15.22
C PHE A 198 -11.16 2.03 14.36
N ALA A 199 -12.38 1.80 14.83
CA ALA A 199 -13.40 1.07 14.08
C ALA A 199 -13.74 1.75 12.74
N ALA A 200 -13.78 3.09 12.71
CA ALA A 200 -13.98 3.85 11.49
C ALA A 200 -12.82 3.65 10.49
N VAL A 201 -11.57 3.81 10.94
CA VAL A 201 -10.38 3.58 10.10
C VAL A 201 -10.35 2.13 9.59
N PHE A 202 -10.61 1.15 10.45
CA PHE A 202 -10.68 -0.25 10.09
C PHE A 202 -11.76 -0.52 9.04
N ALA A 203 -12.97 0.01 9.24
CA ALA A 203 -14.07 -0.14 8.29
C ALA A 203 -13.77 0.53 6.94
N SER A 204 -13.08 1.67 6.93
CA SER A 204 -12.63 2.31 5.69
C SER A 204 -11.63 1.45 4.93
N VAL A 205 -10.61 0.89 5.61
CA VAL A 205 -9.64 -0.01 4.97
C VAL A 205 -10.32 -1.26 4.43
N TRP A 206 -11.22 -1.85 5.23
CA TRP A 206 -12.00 -3.01 4.79
C TRP A 206 -12.87 -2.69 3.58
N TYR A 207 -13.58 -1.56 3.59
CA TYR A 207 -14.40 -1.10 2.46
C TYR A 207 -13.55 -0.90 1.20
N LEU A 208 -12.39 -0.24 1.30
CA LEU A 208 -11.47 -0.07 0.18
C LEU A 208 -11.03 -1.42 -0.41
N GLY A 209 -10.73 -2.41 0.45
CA GLY A 209 -10.43 -3.78 0.00
C GLY A 209 -11.58 -4.43 -0.78
N THR A 210 -12.84 -4.21 -0.36
CA THR A 210 -14.00 -4.72 -1.11
C THR A 210 -14.23 -4.04 -2.46
N VAL A 211 -13.87 -2.75 -2.57
CA VAL A 211 -13.88 -2.02 -3.84
C VAL A 211 -12.79 -2.54 -4.77
N GLU A 212 -11.60 -2.83 -4.24
CA GLU A 212 -10.50 -3.43 -5.00
C GLU A 212 -10.85 -4.83 -5.53
N GLU A 213 -11.50 -5.67 -4.72
CA GLU A 213 -12.04 -6.96 -5.20
C GLU A 213 -13.05 -6.78 -6.33
N SER A 214 -13.79 -5.66 -6.35
CA SER A 214 -14.71 -5.34 -7.45
C SER A 214 -13.96 -4.98 -8.72
N ALA A 215 -12.91 -4.17 -8.64
CA ALA A 215 -12.03 -3.88 -9.77
C ALA A 215 -11.36 -5.16 -10.32
N GLN A 216 -10.91 -6.06 -9.45
CA GLN A 216 -10.41 -7.37 -9.88
C GLN A 216 -11.49 -8.26 -10.52
N ARG A 217 -12.77 -8.09 -10.16
CA ARG A 217 -13.87 -8.77 -10.86
C ARG A 217 -14.05 -8.23 -12.27
N ASP A 218 -13.87 -6.93 -12.50
CA ASP A 218 -13.97 -6.35 -13.84
C ASP A 218 -12.93 -6.93 -14.80
N VAL A 219 -11.74 -7.30 -14.30
CA VAL A 219 -10.75 -8.05 -15.09
C VAL A 219 -11.33 -9.38 -15.59
N LYS A 220 -12.15 -10.06 -14.78
CA LYS A 220 -12.74 -11.37 -15.11
C LYS A 220 -14.05 -11.29 -15.89
N ILE A 221 -14.75 -10.16 -15.85
CA ILE A 221 -16.00 -9.95 -16.56
C ILE A 221 -15.69 -9.41 -17.95
N THR A 222 -16.36 -9.95 -18.98
CA THR A 222 -16.20 -9.48 -20.35
C THR A 222 -17.28 -8.47 -20.75
N GLN A 223 -16.98 -7.69 -21.77
CA GLN A 223 -17.87 -6.80 -22.52
C GLN A 223 -17.72 -7.08 -24.02
N ASP A 224 -18.77 -6.78 -24.77
CA ASP A 224 -18.75 -6.85 -26.24
C ASP A 224 -17.86 -5.76 -26.83
N TRP A 225 -17.12 -6.11 -27.86
CA TRP A 225 -16.46 -5.16 -28.75
C TRP A 225 -16.65 -5.60 -30.20
N ILE A 226 -17.17 -4.69 -31.02
CA ILE A 226 -17.34 -4.91 -32.45
C ILE A 226 -16.19 -4.21 -33.15
N ASN A 227 -15.43 -4.95 -33.94
CA ASN A 227 -14.35 -4.38 -34.74
C ASN A 227 -14.93 -3.44 -35.80
N PRO A 228 -14.67 -2.12 -35.74
CA PRO A 228 -15.30 -1.18 -36.67
C PRO A 228 -14.89 -1.38 -38.13
N ALA A 229 -13.72 -1.98 -38.39
CA ALA A 229 -13.24 -2.24 -39.74
C ALA A 229 -13.82 -3.53 -40.35
N THR A 230 -14.14 -4.55 -39.54
CA THR A 230 -14.63 -5.85 -40.06
C THR A 230 -16.11 -6.14 -39.77
N GLY A 231 -16.70 -5.46 -38.79
CA GLY A 231 -18.04 -5.72 -38.29
C GLY A 231 -18.17 -6.97 -37.41
N ASP A 232 -17.08 -7.68 -37.14
CA ASP A 232 -17.10 -8.91 -36.35
C ASP A 232 -17.09 -8.59 -34.84
N ASN A 233 -17.84 -9.38 -34.06
CA ASN A 233 -17.94 -9.21 -32.60
C ASN A 233 -16.94 -10.11 -31.86
N THR A 234 -16.45 -9.65 -30.72
CA THR A 234 -15.67 -10.43 -29.76
C THR A 234 -15.92 -9.97 -28.33
N PHE A 235 -15.42 -10.73 -27.37
CA PHE A 235 -15.50 -10.42 -25.95
C PHE A 235 -14.13 -10.02 -25.41
N ILE A 236 -14.04 -8.85 -24.79
CA ILE A 236 -12.83 -8.36 -24.12
C ILE A 236 -13.14 -8.07 -22.65
N SER A 237 -12.13 -8.14 -21.78
CA SER A 237 -12.30 -7.79 -20.36
C SER A 237 -12.81 -6.36 -20.18
N LYS A 238 -13.69 -6.13 -19.19
CA LYS A 238 -14.19 -4.80 -18.81
C LYS A 238 -13.10 -3.89 -18.24
N ALA A 239 -11.94 -4.44 -17.90
CA ALA A 239 -10.77 -3.66 -17.50
C ALA A 239 -10.24 -2.76 -18.64
N TRP A 240 -10.60 -3.02 -19.90
CA TRP A 240 -10.19 -2.23 -21.05
C TRP A 240 -11.22 -1.17 -21.41
N VAL A 241 -10.77 0.08 -21.48
CA VAL A 241 -11.52 1.18 -22.09
C VAL A 241 -10.97 1.39 -23.50
N PHE A 242 -11.84 1.57 -24.49
CA PHE A 242 -11.41 1.73 -25.89
C PHE A 242 -11.98 2.99 -26.54
N LYS A 243 -11.24 3.50 -27.53
CA LYS A 243 -11.59 4.66 -28.35
C LYS A 243 -11.02 4.48 -29.76
N ASP A 244 -11.68 5.08 -30.74
CA ASP A 244 -11.15 5.14 -32.10
C ASP A 244 -10.07 6.23 -32.19
N LEU A 245 -9.01 5.96 -32.93
CA LEU A 245 -7.97 6.93 -33.26
C LEU A 245 -8.15 7.39 -34.70
N GLU A 246 -8.00 8.70 -34.92
CA GLU A 246 -7.83 9.23 -36.26
C GLU A 246 -6.50 8.73 -36.84
N SER A 247 -6.55 8.18 -38.05
CA SER A 247 -5.38 7.70 -38.77
C SER A 247 -5.38 8.30 -40.17
N GLU A 248 -4.22 8.73 -40.65
CA GLU A 248 -4.07 9.20 -42.04
C GLU A 248 -4.32 8.08 -43.05
N PHE A 249 -4.02 6.83 -42.68
CA PHE A 249 -4.21 5.64 -43.50
C PHE A 249 -4.87 4.52 -42.71
N GLY A 250 -5.89 3.89 -43.30
CA GLY A 250 -6.63 2.79 -42.69
C GLY A 250 -7.38 3.19 -41.41
N SER A 251 -7.34 2.33 -40.38
CA SER A 251 -8.06 2.54 -39.11
C SER A 251 -7.17 2.15 -37.93
N ALA A 252 -7.29 2.88 -36.81
CA ALA A 252 -6.60 2.55 -35.58
C ALA A 252 -7.55 2.59 -34.38
N PHE A 253 -7.43 1.60 -33.50
CA PHE A 253 -8.28 1.42 -32.33
C PHE A 253 -7.40 1.34 -31.09
N TYR A 254 -7.63 2.25 -30.14
CA TYR A 254 -6.85 2.35 -28.92
C TYR A 254 -7.60 1.74 -27.75
N PHE A 255 -6.89 0.96 -26.94
CA PHE A 255 -7.37 0.33 -25.72
C PHE A 255 -6.44 0.73 -24.58
N SER A 256 -6.98 1.08 -23.43
CA SER A 256 -6.22 1.45 -22.23
C SER A 256 -6.82 0.86 -20.98
N SER A 257 -5.97 0.55 -20.02
CA SER A 257 -6.37 0.09 -18.70
C SER A 257 -5.42 0.61 -17.63
N ASP A 258 -5.91 1.53 -16.80
CA ASP A 258 -5.17 2.06 -15.63
C ASP A 258 -4.88 0.94 -14.63
N GLN A 259 -5.86 0.04 -14.41
CA GLN A 259 -5.72 -1.09 -13.50
C GLN A 259 -4.61 -2.06 -13.92
N LEU A 260 -4.40 -2.20 -15.24
CA LEU A 260 -3.36 -3.06 -15.79
C LEU A 260 -2.06 -2.30 -16.05
N LEU A 261 -2.02 -0.96 -15.93
CA LEU A 261 -0.94 -0.10 -16.43
C LEU A 261 -0.48 -0.51 -17.83
N ALA A 262 -1.46 -0.70 -18.72
CA ALA A 262 -1.26 -1.22 -20.06
C ALA A 262 -2.13 -0.51 -21.10
N GLU A 263 -1.61 -0.44 -22.32
CA GLU A 263 -2.26 0.16 -23.47
C GLU A 263 -2.09 -0.76 -24.68
N MET A 264 -3.03 -0.73 -25.62
CA MET A 264 -2.92 -1.47 -26.87
C MET A 264 -3.41 -0.62 -28.04
N VAL A 265 -2.78 -0.79 -29.19
CA VAL A 265 -3.20 -0.18 -30.45
C VAL A 265 -3.38 -1.28 -31.48
N LEU A 266 -4.62 -1.50 -31.91
CA LEU A 266 -4.94 -2.34 -33.07
C LEU A 266 -5.05 -1.44 -34.30
N GLY A 267 -4.17 -1.63 -35.27
CA GLY A 267 -4.16 -0.91 -36.53
C GLY A 267 -4.51 -1.82 -37.70
N TYR A 268 -5.23 -1.25 -38.65
CA TYR A 268 -5.52 -1.80 -39.96
C TYR A 268 -4.97 -0.87 -41.04
N GLU A 269 -4.32 -1.43 -42.05
CA GLU A 269 -3.78 -0.70 -43.19
C GLU A 269 -4.05 -1.48 -44.50
N PRO A 270 -4.64 -0.85 -45.53
CA PRO A 270 -4.80 -1.48 -46.83
C PRO A 270 -3.47 -1.55 -47.57
N LEU A 271 -3.23 -2.67 -48.27
CA LEU A 271 -2.04 -2.90 -49.08
C LEU A 271 -2.36 -2.82 -50.58
N ASP A 272 -1.44 -2.24 -51.35
CA ASP A 272 -1.59 -2.12 -52.80
C ASP A 272 -1.52 -3.49 -53.52
N GLN A 273 -0.73 -4.41 -52.96
CA GLN A 273 -0.43 -5.73 -53.52
C GLN A 273 -0.63 -6.85 -52.49
N ASP A 274 -1.00 -8.03 -53.00
CA ASP A 274 -1.14 -9.26 -52.22
C ASP A 274 0.22 -9.99 -52.12
N GLY A 275 0.34 -10.94 -51.19
CA GLY A 275 1.51 -11.79 -51.03
C GLY A 275 2.70 -11.10 -50.37
N ILE A 276 2.49 -9.97 -49.69
CA ILE A 276 3.53 -9.32 -48.89
C ILE A 276 3.94 -10.25 -47.75
N ASP A 277 5.25 -10.50 -47.62
CA ASP A 277 5.81 -11.27 -46.51
C ASP A 277 5.57 -10.53 -45.18
N PRO A 278 4.87 -11.13 -44.19
CA PRO A 278 4.68 -10.53 -42.88
C PRO A 278 5.98 -10.15 -42.16
N LEU A 279 7.09 -10.85 -42.42
CA LEU A 279 8.39 -10.50 -41.84
C LEU A 279 8.90 -9.18 -42.43
N ALA A 280 8.90 -9.04 -43.76
CA ALA A 280 9.32 -7.82 -44.44
C ALA A 280 8.47 -6.61 -44.03
N TYR A 281 7.16 -6.79 -43.87
CA TYR A 281 6.28 -5.75 -43.34
C TYR A 281 6.65 -5.38 -41.89
N GLY A 282 6.91 -6.38 -41.04
CA GLY A 282 7.34 -6.16 -39.65
C GLY A 282 8.64 -5.34 -39.55
N GLU A 283 9.63 -5.66 -40.39
CA GLU A 283 10.90 -4.93 -40.45
C GLU A 283 10.71 -3.48 -40.92
N ALA A 284 9.86 -3.24 -41.93
CA ALA A 284 9.51 -1.89 -42.38
C ALA A 284 8.77 -1.10 -41.29
N LEU A 285 7.81 -1.74 -40.60
CA LEU A 285 7.11 -1.13 -39.47
C LEU A 285 8.08 -0.77 -38.34
N GLN A 286 9.06 -1.62 -38.06
CA GLN A 286 10.10 -1.36 -37.06
C GLN A 286 10.91 -0.10 -37.39
N GLU A 287 11.23 0.14 -38.66
CA GLU A 287 11.90 1.37 -39.09
C GLU A 287 11.01 2.60 -38.88
N ALA A 288 9.72 2.49 -39.25
CA ALA A 288 8.75 3.58 -39.13
C ALA A 288 8.48 4.00 -37.67
N ILE A 289 8.44 3.06 -36.73
CA ILE A 289 8.22 3.34 -35.30
C ILE A 289 9.52 3.55 -34.53
N SER A 290 10.66 3.56 -35.22
CA SER A 290 11.97 3.55 -34.58
C SER A 290 12.21 4.80 -33.74
N ASP A 291 11.57 5.94 -34.01
CA ASP A 291 11.74 7.16 -33.21
C ASP A 291 11.28 7.01 -31.76
N GLU A 292 10.25 6.21 -31.51
CA GLU A 292 9.67 6.00 -30.18
C GLU A 292 10.08 4.68 -29.54
N LEU A 293 10.22 3.63 -30.37
CA LEU A 293 10.42 2.26 -29.92
C LEU A 293 11.77 1.71 -30.36
N ARG A 294 12.33 0.83 -29.54
CA ARG A 294 13.52 0.04 -29.86
C ARG A 294 13.18 -1.43 -29.80
N VAL A 295 13.11 -2.09 -30.95
CA VAL A 295 12.95 -3.54 -31.04
C VAL A 295 14.18 -4.23 -30.43
N THR A 296 13.94 -5.20 -29.55
CA THR A 296 14.97 -5.89 -28.76
C THR A 296 15.06 -7.39 -29.03
N SER A 297 14.11 -7.96 -29.77
CA SER A 297 14.13 -9.35 -30.18
C SER A 297 14.10 -9.49 -31.70
N GLU A 298 14.53 -10.64 -32.18
CA GLU A 298 14.21 -11.08 -33.54
C GLU A 298 12.70 -11.27 -33.70
N TRP A 299 12.20 -11.07 -34.92
CA TRP A 299 10.84 -11.39 -35.32
C TRP A 299 10.64 -12.90 -35.36
N LYS A 300 9.59 -13.39 -34.71
CA LYS A 300 9.28 -14.82 -34.63
C LYS A 300 7.88 -15.12 -35.16
N PRO A 301 7.70 -16.23 -35.89
CA PRO A 301 6.37 -16.67 -36.28
C PRO A 301 5.58 -17.11 -35.06
N VAL A 302 4.34 -16.67 -34.98
CA VAL A 302 3.38 -17.02 -33.93
C VAL A 302 2.01 -17.26 -34.56
N GLU A 303 1.14 -17.94 -33.81
CA GLU A 303 -0.26 -18.12 -34.17
C GLU A 303 -1.12 -17.48 -33.08
N VAL A 304 -2.01 -16.56 -33.47
CA VAL A 304 -2.88 -15.83 -32.56
C VAL A 304 -4.31 -16.01 -33.05
N ALA A 305 -5.16 -16.66 -32.25
CA ALA A 305 -6.54 -16.97 -32.62
C ALA A 305 -6.68 -17.69 -33.98
N GLY A 306 -5.73 -18.59 -34.32
CA GLY A 306 -5.71 -19.29 -35.60
C GLY A 306 -5.09 -18.51 -36.76
N VAL A 307 -4.71 -17.25 -36.53
CA VAL A 307 -4.09 -16.39 -37.54
C VAL A 307 -2.57 -16.45 -37.44
N LYS A 308 -1.91 -16.71 -38.57
CA LYS A 308 -0.45 -16.65 -38.68
C LYS A 308 0.01 -15.20 -38.60
N ALA A 309 0.96 -14.94 -37.72
CA ALA A 309 1.49 -13.61 -37.46
C ALA A 309 3.00 -13.65 -37.19
N MET A 310 3.64 -12.49 -37.30
CA MET A 310 5.01 -12.27 -36.86
C MET A 310 5.00 -11.41 -35.60
N ARG A 311 5.85 -11.74 -34.64
CA ARG A 311 5.93 -11.06 -33.35
C ARG A 311 7.34 -10.67 -32.97
N ALA A 312 7.49 -9.46 -32.43
CA ALA A 312 8.73 -8.97 -31.85
C ALA A 312 8.47 -8.26 -30.51
N ALA A 313 9.47 -8.31 -29.63
CA ALA A 313 9.50 -7.54 -28.40
C ALA A 313 10.30 -6.26 -28.60
N ALA A 314 9.81 -5.16 -28.05
CA ALA A 314 10.42 -3.85 -28.09
C ALA A 314 10.34 -3.19 -26.70
N VAL A 315 11.08 -2.09 -26.54
CA VAL A 315 10.99 -1.21 -25.37
C VAL A 315 10.81 0.22 -25.81
N HIS A 316 10.11 1.02 -25.01
CA HIS A 316 9.97 2.44 -25.27
C HIS A 316 11.31 3.16 -25.02
N LYS A 317 11.71 4.08 -25.91
CA LYS A 317 13.01 4.76 -25.82
C LYS A 317 13.11 5.72 -24.64
N THR A 318 12.05 6.51 -24.41
CA THR A 318 11.99 7.50 -23.31
C THR A 318 11.40 6.94 -22.01
N ALA A 319 10.37 6.09 -22.09
CA ALA A 319 9.75 5.47 -20.93
C ALA A 319 10.47 4.15 -20.55
N THR A 320 11.46 4.24 -19.67
CA THR A 320 12.42 3.15 -19.37
C THR A 320 11.83 1.87 -18.75
N ASP A 321 10.57 1.89 -18.29
CA ASP A 321 9.88 0.73 -17.68
C ASP A 321 8.67 0.26 -18.52
N VAL A 322 8.60 0.66 -19.80
CA VAL A 322 7.54 0.25 -20.73
C VAL A 322 8.07 -0.77 -21.72
N ASN A 323 7.54 -1.99 -21.62
CA ASN A 323 7.79 -3.06 -22.55
C ASN A 323 6.68 -3.10 -23.60
N VAL A 324 7.02 -3.40 -24.84
CA VAL A 324 6.09 -3.42 -25.97
C VAL A 324 6.17 -4.77 -26.67
N GLU A 325 5.03 -5.36 -26.99
CA GLU A 325 4.93 -6.52 -27.87
C GLU A 325 4.24 -6.11 -29.16
N ILE A 326 4.90 -6.32 -30.30
CA ILE A 326 4.40 -5.97 -31.62
C ILE A 326 4.02 -7.27 -32.30
N THR A 327 2.77 -7.37 -32.77
CA THR A 327 2.28 -8.51 -33.55
C THR A 327 1.72 -8.00 -34.87
N VAL A 328 2.17 -8.60 -35.98
CA VAL A 328 1.78 -8.23 -37.35
C VAL A 328 1.20 -9.45 -38.05
N SER A 329 0.09 -9.28 -38.76
CA SER A 329 -0.42 -10.29 -39.69
C SER A 329 -0.84 -9.66 -41.00
N ILE A 330 -0.58 -10.34 -42.10
CA ILE A 330 -1.02 -9.96 -43.44
C ILE A 330 -2.06 -10.98 -43.91
N MET A 331 -3.23 -10.51 -44.30
CA MET A 331 -4.34 -11.33 -44.81
C MET A 331 -4.76 -10.76 -46.16
N GLY A 332 -4.33 -11.40 -47.24
CA GLY A 332 -4.53 -10.88 -48.58
C GLY A 332 -3.94 -9.48 -48.72
N LYS A 333 -4.81 -8.50 -48.99
CA LYS A 333 -4.43 -7.08 -49.09
C LYS A 333 -4.65 -6.29 -47.80
N SER A 334 -4.85 -6.95 -46.67
CA SER A 334 -5.09 -6.29 -45.38
C SER A 334 -3.93 -6.54 -44.43
N ALA A 335 -3.26 -5.47 -44.01
CA ALA A 335 -2.24 -5.52 -42.96
C ALA A 335 -2.86 -5.17 -41.61
N TRP A 336 -2.66 -6.05 -40.63
CA TRP A 336 -3.11 -5.89 -39.25
C TRP A 336 -1.91 -5.82 -38.32
N ARG A 337 -1.90 -4.83 -37.44
CA ARG A 337 -0.85 -4.65 -36.42
C ARG A 337 -1.47 -4.48 -35.04
N LEU A 338 -0.89 -5.11 -34.04
CA LEU A 338 -1.23 -4.92 -32.64
C LEU A 338 0.03 -4.61 -31.86
N LEU A 339 0.05 -3.45 -31.24
CA LEU A 339 1.10 -3.03 -30.32
C LEU A 339 0.53 -3.10 -28.91
N VAL A 340 1.13 -3.87 -28.02
CA VAL A 340 0.73 -4.02 -26.62
C VAL A 340 1.81 -3.40 -25.73
N TYR A 341 1.50 -2.28 -25.11
CA TYR A 341 2.36 -1.55 -24.18
C TYR A 341 2.04 -1.97 -22.75
N VAL A 342 3.06 -2.30 -21.98
CA VAL A 342 2.89 -2.72 -20.59
C VAL A 342 3.99 -2.15 -19.71
N SER A 343 3.59 -1.47 -18.64
CA SER A 343 4.51 -0.85 -17.69
C SER A 343 4.93 -1.83 -16.58
N GLY A 344 6.17 -1.75 -16.11
CA GLY A 344 6.62 -2.41 -14.88
C GLY A 344 6.77 -3.92 -14.92
N ARG A 345 6.40 -4.58 -16.03
CA ARG A 345 6.49 -6.03 -16.17
C ARG A 345 6.81 -6.45 -17.61
N PRO A 346 7.49 -7.60 -17.80
CA PRO A 346 7.65 -8.21 -19.12
C PRO A 346 6.32 -8.56 -19.80
N THR A 347 6.27 -8.45 -21.13
CA THR A 347 5.09 -8.76 -21.96
C THR A 347 4.70 -10.24 -21.93
N ASP A 348 5.66 -11.15 -21.78
CA ASP A 348 5.42 -12.59 -21.70
C ASP A 348 4.62 -13.00 -20.45
N LYS A 349 4.73 -12.22 -19.37
CA LYS A 349 3.98 -12.41 -18.12
C LYS A 349 2.64 -11.68 -18.09
N PHE A 350 2.28 -10.95 -19.14
CA PHE A 350 1.03 -10.21 -19.20
C PHE A 350 -0.11 -11.07 -19.79
N ILE A 351 -0.75 -11.87 -18.93
CA ILE A 351 -1.80 -12.82 -19.32
C ILE A 351 -3.00 -12.12 -19.94
N GLU A 352 -3.47 -11.02 -19.33
CA GLU A 352 -4.64 -10.29 -19.82
C GLU A 352 -4.40 -9.64 -21.19
N GLY A 353 -3.19 -9.16 -21.47
CA GLY A 353 -2.82 -8.67 -22.80
C GLY A 353 -2.84 -9.77 -23.86
N LYS A 354 -2.41 -10.99 -23.49
CA LYS A 354 -2.48 -12.15 -24.41
C LYS A 354 -3.93 -12.57 -24.68
N ALA A 355 -4.78 -12.57 -23.66
CA ALA A 355 -6.21 -12.86 -23.83
C ALA A 355 -6.88 -11.81 -24.71
N ALA A 356 -6.61 -10.52 -24.48
CA ALA A 356 -7.10 -9.44 -25.32
C ALA A 356 -6.58 -9.55 -26.76
N ALA A 357 -5.30 -9.83 -26.97
CA ALA A 357 -4.74 -10.05 -28.30
C ALA A 357 -5.44 -11.19 -29.05
N GLN A 358 -5.76 -12.30 -28.36
CA GLN A 358 -6.55 -13.38 -28.95
C GLN A 358 -7.96 -12.92 -29.36
N SER A 359 -8.67 -12.22 -28.48
CA SER A 359 -10.01 -11.69 -28.78
C SER A 359 -10.00 -10.68 -29.94
N LEU A 360 -8.99 -9.81 -30.02
CA LEU A 360 -8.89 -8.83 -31.11
C LEU A 360 -8.55 -9.51 -32.43
N PHE A 361 -7.59 -10.43 -32.45
CA PHE A 361 -7.21 -11.18 -33.67
C PHE A 361 -8.30 -12.15 -34.14
N SER A 362 -9.26 -12.55 -33.30
CA SER A 362 -10.40 -13.34 -33.79
C SER A 362 -11.36 -12.54 -34.67
N THR A 363 -11.21 -11.21 -34.75
CA THR A 363 -12.08 -10.31 -35.53
C THR A 363 -11.44 -9.82 -36.82
N ILE A 364 -10.17 -10.13 -37.08
CA ILE A 364 -9.45 -9.63 -38.26
C ILE A 364 -9.72 -10.52 -39.48
N LYS A 365 -9.84 -9.90 -40.65
CA LYS A 365 -9.99 -10.58 -41.94
C LYS A 365 -9.46 -9.70 -43.07
N ASP A 366 -9.36 -10.27 -44.26
CA ASP A 366 -9.15 -9.45 -45.45
C ASP A 366 -10.44 -8.71 -45.81
N ILE A 367 -10.41 -7.38 -45.76
CA ILE A 367 -11.56 -6.52 -46.07
C ILE A 367 -11.37 -5.76 -47.40
N ASN A 368 -10.24 -5.98 -48.09
CA ASN A 368 -9.94 -5.40 -49.40
C ASN A 368 -10.27 -6.34 -50.57
N VAL A 369 -11.05 -7.40 -50.29
CA VAL A 369 -11.56 -8.30 -51.34
C VAL A 369 -12.64 -7.57 -52.14
N PRO A 370 -12.51 -7.45 -53.48
CA PRO A 370 -13.58 -6.87 -54.29
C PRO A 370 -14.88 -7.65 -54.10
N THR A 371 -15.96 -6.97 -53.73
CA THR A 371 -17.32 -7.53 -53.61
C THR A 371 -17.91 -8.05 -54.93
N ASP A 372 -17.15 -7.95 -56.02
CA ASP A 372 -17.65 -7.97 -57.39
C ASP A 372 -17.11 -9.15 -58.21
N LEU A 373 -16.55 -10.19 -57.58
CA LEU A 373 -16.22 -11.42 -58.30
C LEU A 373 -17.52 -12.15 -58.69
N PRO A 374 -17.81 -12.33 -60.00
CA PRO A 374 -18.95 -13.14 -60.40
C PRO A 374 -18.72 -14.56 -59.86
N CYS A 375 -19.67 -15.09 -59.08
CA CYS A 375 -19.60 -16.48 -58.65
C CYS A 375 -19.71 -17.38 -59.90
N GLU A 376 -18.58 -17.73 -60.51
CA GLU A 376 -18.52 -18.78 -61.52
C GLU A 376 -18.77 -20.12 -60.82
N GLY A 377 -19.87 -20.79 -61.18
CA GLY A 377 -20.11 -22.18 -60.79
C GLY A 377 -20.62 -22.42 -59.36
N GLY A 378 -21.16 -21.40 -58.67
CA GLY A 378 -21.94 -21.62 -57.44
C GLY A 378 -21.14 -22.02 -56.20
N ARG A 379 -19.84 -21.70 -56.14
CA ARG A 379 -19.06 -21.74 -54.90
C ARG A 379 -18.41 -20.38 -54.69
N CYS A 380 -19.03 -19.57 -53.85
CA CYS A 380 -18.41 -18.36 -53.33
C CYS A 380 -17.60 -18.80 -52.08
N VAL A 381 -16.30 -18.51 -52.03
CA VAL A 381 -15.41 -18.76 -50.88
C VAL A 381 -15.47 -17.58 -49.94
#